data_AF-A0A382U102-F1
#
_entry.id   AF-A0A382U102-F1
#
_cell.length_a   1.000
_cell.length_b   1.000
_cell.length_c   1.000
_cell.angle_alpha   90.00
_cell.angle_beta   90.00
_cell.angle_gamma   90.00
#
_symmetry.space_group_name_H-M   'P 1'
#
loop_
_entity.id
_entity.type
_entity.pdbx_description
1 polymer ?
#
loop_
_entity_poly.entity_id
_entity_poly.type
_entity_poly.pdbx_seq_one_letter_code
_entity_poly.pdbx_strand_id
1 'polypeptide(L)'
;KPEVAWVPGDLYMNNEKVSQAPRNVLQSVMEKAAGKGLLLKTGVEPEFHLINEDGSAISDERDIQEKPCYDQSALMRRYDVISEICSSLEQMGWGPYQNDHEDANGQFEINWHYNNCLKTADQLCFFRFLVKSISEKHGLRATFMPKPFSHLTGNGCHVHASLWSLDEKTCLTHDPKNELGISELGYHFLGGVLAHAKGLAAITNPTVNSYKRINAPTTASGATWAPNTITFGGNNRTHMVRVPDEGRFEFRLADGAANPYLLMAGYLSAGLDGIDNKTNPGKRLDIDMYAEGHKIR
;
A
#
# COMPACT_ATOMS: atom_id res chain seq x y z
N LYS A 1 -23.68 1.49 -12.61
CA LYS A 1 -23.71 1.51 -14.09
C LYS A 1 -23.18 0.19 -14.64
N PRO A 2 -23.86 -0.97 -14.41
CA PRO A 2 -23.43 -2.28 -14.92
C PRO A 2 -23.39 -2.34 -16.47
N GLU A 3 -24.06 -1.41 -17.14
CA GLU A 3 -24.03 -1.23 -18.60
C GLU A 3 -22.71 -0.65 -19.14
N VAL A 4 -21.80 -0.21 -18.26
CA VAL A 4 -20.49 0.33 -18.64
C VAL A 4 -19.37 -0.60 -18.15
N ALA A 5 -18.57 -1.12 -19.07
CA ALA A 5 -17.41 -1.94 -18.76
C ALA A 5 -16.13 -1.10 -18.72
N TRP A 6 -15.40 -1.15 -17.61
CA TRP A 6 -14.04 -0.62 -17.50
C TRP A 6 -13.02 -1.69 -17.91
N VAL A 7 -12.04 -1.33 -18.72
CA VAL A 7 -11.01 -2.26 -19.21
C VAL A 7 -9.63 -1.62 -19.05
N PRO A 8 -8.68 -2.25 -18.32
CA PRO A 8 -7.30 -1.80 -18.31
C PRO A 8 -6.66 -2.12 -19.67
N GLY A 9 -6.03 -1.13 -20.29
CA GLY A 9 -5.38 -1.25 -21.59
C GLY A 9 -3.86 -1.11 -21.49
N ASP A 10 -3.16 -1.89 -22.30
CA ASP A 10 -1.74 -1.68 -22.57
C ASP A 10 -1.59 -0.63 -23.68
N LEU A 11 -0.69 0.34 -23.48
CA LEU A 11 -0.50 1.41 -24.46
C LEU A 11 0.41 0.95 -25.59
N TYR A 12 -0.06 1.08 -26.82
CA TYR A 12 0.70 0.80 -28.05
C TYR A 12 0.83 2.06 -28.91
N MET A 13 1.97 2.18 -29.59
CA MET A 13 2.23 3.19 -30.60
C MET A 13 2.99 2.51 -31.75
N ASN A 14 2.51 2.67 -32.99
CA ASN A 14 3.09 2.01 -34.17
C ASN A 14 3.20 0.48 -34.04
N ASN A 15 2.18 -0.17 -33.46
CA ASN A 15 2.15 -1.61 -33.16
C ASN A 15 3.21 -2.12 -32.18
N GLU A 16 3.90 -1.21 -31.47
CA GLU A 16 4.83 -1.56 -30.41
C GLU A 16 4.33 -1.08 -29.05
N LYS A 17 4.63 -1.83 -27.97
CA LYS A 17 4.33 -1.38 -26.62
C LYS A 17 5.09 -0.09 -26.32
N VAL A 18 4.40 0.92 -25.81
CA VAL A 18 5.05 2.12 -25.27
C VAL A 18 5.76 1.74 -23.98
N SER A 19 7.09 1.72 -23.99
CA SER A 19 7.90 1.22 -22.87
C SER A 19 7.80 2.06 -21.60
N GLN A 20 7.37 3.32 -21.72
CA GLN A 20 7.18 4.24 -20.58
C GLN A 20 5.79 4.11 -19.94
N ALA A 21 4.85 3.39 -20.56
CA ALA A 21 3.50 3.26 -20.02
C ALA A 21 3.52 2.43 -18.73
N PRO A 22 2.97 2.92 -17.61
CA PRO A 22 3.11 2.27 -16.29
C PRO A 22 2.76 0.78 -16.25
N ARG A 23 1.67 0.37 -16.91
CA ARG A 23 1.25 -1.03 -16.98
C ARG A 23 2.23 -1.89 -17.77
N ASN A 24 2.75 -1.37 -18.89
CA ASN A 24 3.78 -2.04 -19.69
C ASN A 24 5.11 -2.16 -18.93
N VAL A 25 5.48 -1.15 -18.13
CA VAL A 25 6.67 -1.19 -17.26
C VAL A 25 6.55 -2.33 -16.25
N LEU A 26 5.40 -2.44 -15.55
CA LEU A 26 5.17 -3.53 -14.61
C LEU A 26 5.25 -4.90 -15.29
N GLN A 27 4.60 -5.08 -16.44
CA GLN A 27 4.67 -6.32 -17.21
C GLN A 27 6.12 -6.70 -17.56
N SER A 28 6.94 -5.74 -18.02
CA SER A 28 8.34 -6.00 -18.35
C SER A 28 9.17 -6.46 -17.13
N VAL A 29 8.92 -5.89 -15.95
CA VAL A 29 9.59 -6.33 -14.72
C VAL A 29 9.09 -7.70 -14.28
N MET A 30 7.79 -7.99 -14.45
CA MET A 30 7.22 -9.32 -14.19
C MET A 30 7.81 -10.39 -15.11
N GLU A 31 8.06 -10.09 -16.39
CA GLU A 31 8.73 -11.00 -17.32
C GLU A 31 10.16 -11.34 -16.83
N LYS A 32 10.89 -10.35 -16.30
CA LYS A 32 12.21 -10.59 -15.68
C LYS A 32 12.13 -11.48 -14.44
N ALA A 33 11.14 -11.25 -13.57
CA ALA A 33 10.89 -12.09 -12.40
C ALA A 33 10.54 -13.54 -12.83
N ALA A 34 9.67 -13.67 -13.83
CA ALA A 34 9.23 -14.96 -14.35
C ALA A 34 10.39 -15.75 -14.98
N GLY A 35 11.32 -15.09 -15.65
CA GLY A 35 12.56 -15.69 -16.15
C GLY A 35 13.46 -16.28 -15.05
N LYS A 36 13.25 -15.90 -13.78
CA LYS A 36 13.90 -16.45 -12.59
C LYS A 36 13.02 -17.44 -11.81
N GLY A 37 11.85 -17.80 -12.34
CA GLY A 37 10.88 -18.67 -11.66
C GLY A 37 10.09 -18.00 -10.54
N LEU A 38 10.07 -16.66 -10.50
CA LEU A 38 9.46 -15.88 -9.42
C LEU A 38 8.17 -15.19 -9.89
N LEU A 39 7.11 -15.34 -9.10
CA LEU A 39 5.85 -14.60 -9.23
C LEU A 39 5.65 -13.71 -7.99
N LEU A 40 5.50 -12.40 -8.19
CA LEU A 40 5.14 -11.48 -7.12
C LEU A 40 3.62 -11.46 -6.92
N LYS A 41 3.18 -11.76 -5.69
CA LYS A 41 1.81 -11.53 -5.23
C LYS A 41 1.78 -10.37 -4.24
N THR A 42 0.77 -9.51 -4.37
CA THR A 42 0.62 -8.31 -3.53
C THR A 42 -0.82 -8.08 -3.07
N GLY A 43 -0.97 -7.68 -1.82
CA GLY A 43 -2.18 -7.01 -1.28
C GLY A 43 -1.87 -5.55 -1.01
N VAL A 44 -2.89 -4.69 -1.01
CA VAL A 44 -2.72 -3.25 -0.77
C VAL A 44 -3.70 -2.76 0.30
N GLU A 45 -3.27 -1.76 1.06
CA GLU A 45 -4.04 -1.05 2.10
C GLU A 45 -4.23 0.42 1.67
N PRO A 46 -5.12 0.74 0.71
CA PRO A 46 -5.28 2.09 0.21
C PRO A 46 -6.21 2.92 1.11
N GLU A 47 -5.63 3.56 2.12
CA GLU A 47 -6.33 4.49 3.00
C GLU A 47 -6.87 5.70 2.19
N PHE A 48 -8.05 6.19 2.58
CA PHE A 48 -8.66 7.38 2.00
C PHE A 48 -9.42 8.19 3.04
N HIS A 49 -9.61 9.48 2.80
CA HIS A 49 -10.53 10.30 3.60
C HIS A 49 -11.83 10.55 2.85
N LEU A 50 -12.95 10.53 3.57
CA LEU A 50 -14.23 11.08 3.10
C LEU A 50 -14.36 12.53 3.58
N ILE A 51 -14.33 13.46 2.64
CA ILE A 51 -14.39 14.91 2.83
C ILE A 51 -15.67 15.50 2.24
N ASN A 52 -15.98 16.74 2.59
CA ASN A 52 -17.06 17.48 1.94
C ASN A 52 -16.73 17.78 0.46
N GLU A 53 -17.76 18.13 -0.33
CA GLU A 53 -17.64 18.26 -1.79
C GLU A 53 -16.55 19.27 -2.21
N ASP A 54 -16.48 20.42 -1.54
CA ASP A 54 -15.48 21.45 -1.82
C ASP A 54 -14.06 21.08 -1.33
N GLY A 55 -13.95 20.07 -0.46
CA GLY A 55 -12.73 19.54 0.09
C GLY A 55 -12.11 20.38 1.20
N SER A 56 -12.87 21.26 1.83
CA SER A 56 -12.42 22.12 2.94
C SER A 56 -12.34 21.41 4.29
N ALA A 57 -13.12 20.35 4.52
CA ALA A 57 -13.20 19.64 5.78
C ALA A 57 -13.52 18.14 5.60
N ILE A 58 -13.31 17.35 6.66
CA ILE A 58 -13.83 15.98 6.71
C ILE A 58 -15.37 16.00 6.58
N SER A 59 -15.92 14.91 6.06
CA SER A 59 -17.36 14.85 5.78
C SER A 59 -18.22 14.79 7.05
N ASP A 60 -17.67 14.36 8.19
CA ASP A 60 -18.41 14.15 9.45
C ASP A 60 -17.95 15.10 10.55
N GLU A 61 -18.72 16.15 10.82
CA GLU A 61 -18.41 17.12 11.88
C GLU A 61 -18.47 16.52 13.30
N ARG A 62 -19.00 15.29 13.45
CA ARG A 62 -19.09 14.58 14.74
C ARG A 62 -17.88 13.67 15.01
N ASP A 63 -17.02 13.48 14.03
CA ASP A 63 -15.80 12.72 14.19
C ASP A 63 -14.65 13.64 14.59
N ILE A 64 -14.50 13.82 15.91
CA ILE A 64 -13.63 14.85 16.51
C ILE A 64 -12.76 14.33 17.65
N GLN A 65 -12.85 13.03 17.98
CA GLN A 65 -12.08 12.49 19.11
C GLN A 65 -10.60 12.37 18.78
N GLU A 66 -9.75 12.52 19.79
CA GLU A 66 -8.29 12.53 19.64
C GLU A 66 -7.73 11.20 19.08
N LYS A 67 -8.36 10.07 19.42
CA LYS A 67 -7.99 8.73 18.97
C LYS A 67 -9.18 8.07 18.25
N PRO A 68 -9.43 8.39 16.97
CA PRO A 68 -10.62 7.95 16.26
C PRO A 68 -10.49 6.56 15.61
N CYS A 69 -9.29 5.96 15.67
CA CYS A 69 -9.02 4.65 15.10
C CYS A 69 -10.03 3.61 15.59
N TYR A 70 -10.72 2.95 14.65
CA TYR A 70 -11.78 1.97 14.86
C TYR A 70 -13.03 2.51 15.58
N ASP A 71 -13.31 3.81 15.51
CA ASP A 71 -14.51 4.37 16.11
C ASP A 71 -15.79 3.80 15.46
N GLN A 72 -16.57 3.07 16.25
CA GLN A 72 -17.80 2.43 15.80
C GLN A 72 -18.85 3.45 15.35
N SER A 73 -18.94 4.60 16.02
CA SER A 73 -19.97 5.60 15.70
C SER A 73 -19.68 6.30 14.38
N ALA A 74 -18.43 6.72 14.15
CA ALA A 74 -17.99 7.34 12.92
C ALA A 74 -18.07 6.37 11.74
N LEU A 75 -17.67 5.11 11.92
CA LEU A 75 -17.84 4.05 10.92
C LEU A 75 -19.32 3.88 10.54
N MET A 76 -20.20 3.72 11.53
CA MET A 76 -21.63 3.52 11.26
C MET A 76 -22.32 4.74 10.66
N ARG A 77 -21.82 5.96 10.89
CA ARG A 77 -22.29 7.18 10.20
C ARG A 77 -21.87 7.26 8.73
N ARG A 78 -20.97 6.38 8.28
CA ARG A 78 -20.59 6.22 6.87
C ARG A 78 -20.97 4.86 6.30
N TYR A 79 -21.80 4.11 7.01
CA TYR A 79 -22.20 2.75 6.63
C TYR A 79 -22.70 2.66 5.19
N ASP A 80 -23.56 3.57 4.73
CA ASP A 80 -24.15 3.49 3.39
C ASP A 80 -23.10 3.58 2.26
N VAL A 81 -22.11 4.46 2.41
CA VAL A 81 -21.01 4.60 1.43
C VAL A 81 -20.06 3.42 1.51
N ILE A 82 -19.64 3.04 2.72
CA ILE A 82 -18.67 1.97 2.93
C ILE A 82 -19.24 0.60 2.50
N SER A 83 -20.49 0.31 2.87
CA SER A 83 -21.17 -0.92 2.48
C SER A 83 -21.42 -0.99 0.97
N GLU A 84 -21.77 0.12 0.30
CA GLU A 84 -21.93 0.12 -1.16
C GLU A 84 -20.59 -0.17 -1.88
N ILE A 85 -19.48 0.39 -1.40
CA ILE A 85 -18.15 0.07 -1.92
C ILE A 85 -17.84 -1.41 -1.67
N CYS A 86 -17.98 -1.89 -0.43
CA CYS A 86 -17.68 -3.27 -0.05
C CYS A 86 -18.50 -4.28 -0.87
N SER A 87 -19.82 -4.10 -0.97
CA SER A 87 -20.69 -4.96 -1.79
C SER A 87 -20.35 -4.91 -3.28
N SER A 88 -19.84 -3.78 -3.79
CA SER A 88 -19.33 -3.72 -5.17
C SER A 88 -18.08 -4.58 -5.35
N LEU A 89 -17.16 -4.59 -4.37
CA LEU A 89 -15.97 -5.46 -4.38
C LEU A 89 -16.35 -6.95 -4.27
N GLU A 90 -17.34 -7.29 -3.45
CA GLU A 90 -17.89 -8.65 -3.34
C GLU A 90 -18.47 -9.13 -4.68
N GLN A 91 -19.29 -8.31 -5.33
CA GLN A 91 -19.87 -8.63 -6.65
C GLN A 91 -18.80 -8.84 -7.73
N MET A 92 -17.68 -8.13 -7.64
CA MET A 92 -16.53 -8.33 -8.53
C MET A 92 -15.64 -9.52 -8.14
N GLY A 93 -15.95 -10.21 -7.04
CA GLY A 93 -15.22 -11.38 -6.57
C GLY A 93 -13.84 -11.08 -5.99
N TRP A 94 -13.62 -9.87 -5.44
CA TRP A 94 -12.30 -9.49 -4.89
C TRP A 94 -12.08 -10.02 -3.47
N GLY A 95 -13.14 -10.51 -2.82
CA GLY A 95 -13.09 -11.01 -1.44
C GLY A 95 -12.67 -9.93 -0.45
N PRO A 96 -13.46 -8.83 -0.31
CA PRO A 96 -13.27 -7.91 0.80
C PRO A 96 -13.53 -8.63 2.13
N TYR A 97 -12.77 -8.30 3.16
CA TYR A 97 -12.84 -9.02 4.44
C TYR A 97 -12.87 -8.12 5.68
N GLN A 98 -12.52 -6.84 5.56
CA GLN A 98 -12.64 -5.86 6.64
C GLN A 98 -12.81 -4.44 6.08
N ASN A 99 -13.46 -3.58 6.86
CA ASN A 99 -13.63 -2.16 6.59
C ASN A 99 -13.45 -1.43 7.92
N ASP A 100 -12.56 -0.44 7.94
CA ASP A 100 -12.13 0.19 9.18
C ASP A 100 -12.25 1.71 9.11
N HIS A 101 -12.60 2.31 10.23
CA HIS A 101 -12.32 3.72 10.47
C HIS A 101 -10.86 3.82 10.91
N GLU A 102 -10.06 4.59 10.19
CA GLU A 102 -8.62 4.65 10.41
C GLU A 102 -8.22 5.70 11.45
N ASP A 103 -6.92 5.87 11.65
CA ASP A 103 -6.34 6.65 12.74
C ASP A 103 -6.56 8.18 12.66
N ALA A 104 -6.86 8.72 11.47
CA ALA A 104 -7.30 10.11 11.31
C ALA A 104 -8.83 10.24 11.31
N ASN A 105 -9.33 11.35 11.84
CA ASN A 105 -10.74 11.69 11.69
C ASN A 105 -11.11 11.77 10.19
N GLY A 106 -12.21 11.13 9.80
CA GLY A 106 -12.72 11.05 8.44
C GLY A 106 -11.94 10.08 7.54
N GLN A 107 -11.00 9.30 8.08
CA GLN A 107 -10.18 8.35 7.34
C GLN A 107 -10.78 6.93 7.41
N PHE A 108 -10.70 6.21 6.30
CA PHE A 108 -11.23 4.87 6.14
C PHE A 108 -10.28 3.98 5.34
N GLU A 109 -10.39 2.69 5.57
CA GLU A 109 -9.72 1.64 4.81
C GLU A 109 -10.71 0.51 4.47
N ILE A 110 -10.53 -0.10 3.30
CA ILE A 110 -11.26 -1.29 2.89
C ILE A 110 -10.24 -2.28 2.31
N ASN A 111 -10.16 -3.47 2.90
CA ASN A 111 -9.20 -4.48 2.46
C ASN A 111 -9.87 -5.61 1.70
N TRP A 112 -9.13 -6.15 0.74
CA TRP A 112 -9.51 -7.31 -0.06
C TRP A 112 -8.32 -8.23 -0.27
N HIS A 113 -8.58 -9.46 -0.72
CA HIS A 113 -7.54 -10.46 -0.88
C HIS A 113 -6.45 -10.04 -1.88
N TYR A 114 -5.21 -10.38 -1.54
CA TYR A 114 -4.07 -10.21 -2.43
C TYR A 114 -4.23 -11.03 -3.72
N ASN A 115 -3.49 -10.64 -4.76
CA ASN A 115 -3.45 -11.35 -6.04
C ASN A 115 -2.05 -11.24 -6.67
N ASN A 116 -1.86 -11.76 -7.88
CA ASN A 116 -0.69 -11.42 -8.68
C ASN A 116 -0.60 -9.89 -8.85
N CYS A 117 0.63 -9.36 -8.82
CA CYS A 117 0.83 -7.90 -8.71
C CYS A 117 0.22 -7.06 -9.85
N LEU A 118 0.10 -7.60 -11.07
CA LEU A 118 -0.59 -6.90 -12.17
C LEU A 118 -2.09 -6.76 -11.88
N LYS A 119 -2.72 -7.85 -11.43
CA LYS A 119 -4.14 -7.83 -11.06
C LYS A 119 -4.38 -6.89 -9.88
N THR A 120 -3.52 -6.90 -8.87
CA THR A 120 -3.63 -5.97 -7.74
C THR A 120 -3.45 -4.52 -8.19
N ALA A 121 -2.54 -4.23 -9.13
CA ALA A 121 -2.38 -2.88 -9.68
C ALA A 121 -3.62 -2.42 -10.48
N ASP A 122 -4.19 -3.29 -11.32
CA ASP A 122 -5.46 -3.02 -12.02
C ASP A 122 -6.59 -2.76 -11.00
N GLN A 123 -6.68 -3.59 -9.96
CA GLN A 123 -7.65 -3.46 -8.86
C GLN A 123 -7.49 -2.15 -8.11
N LEU A 124 -6.28 -1.76 -7.72
CA LEU A 124 -6.02 -0.50 -7.02
C LEU A 124 -6.38 0.72 -7.89
N CYS A 125 -6.09 0.66 -9.19
CA CYS A 125 -6.49 1.70 -10.14
C CYS A 125 -8.02 1.84 -10.17
N PHE A 126 -8.74 0.73 -10.30
CA PHE A 126 -10.20 0.74 -10.33
C PHE A 126 -10.82 1.09 -8.98
N PHE A 127 -10.26 0.63 -7.86
CA PHE A 127 -10.72 0.92 -6.50
C PHE A 127 -10.75 2.42 -6.25
N ARG A 128 -9.69 3.15 -6.60
CA ARG A 128 -9.65 4.62 -6.43
C ARG A 128 -10.73 5.32 -7.24
N PHE A 129 -11.04 4.83 -8.44
CA PHE A 129 -12.14 5.33 -9.26
C PHE A 129 -13.51 5.00 -8.64
N LEU A 130 -13.70 3.76 -8.20
CA LEU A 130 -14.93 3.27 -7.59
C LEU A 130 -15.27 4.04 -6.31
N VAL A 131 -14.31 4.17 -5.38
CA VAL A 131 -14.48 4.89 -4.11
C VAL A 131 -14.85 6.35 -4.37
N LYS A 132 -14.17 7.03 -5.29
CA LYS A 132 -14.50 8.42 -5.66
C LYS A 132 -15.91 8.53 -6.24
N SER A 133 -16.27 7.64 -7.16
CA SER A 133 -17.56 7.66 -7.84
C SER A 133 -18.72 7.36 -6.90
N ILE A 134 -18.57 6.38 -5.99
CA ILE A 134 -19.59 6.08 -4.99
C ILE A 134 -19.66 7.21 -3.96
N SER A 135 -18.53 7.76 -3.52
CA SER A 135 -18.56 8.91 -2.59
C SER A 135 -19.32 10.10 -3.20
N GLU A 136 -19.06 10.42 -4.47
CA GLU A 136 -19.74 11.51 -5.20
C GLU A 136 -21.24 11.24 -5.35
N LYS A 137 -21.65 9.99 -5.60
CA LYS A 137 -23.06 9.58 -5.62
C LYS A 137 -23.78 9.86 -4.29
N HIS A 138 -23.05 9.83 -3.17
CA HIS A 138 -23.56 10.11 -1.83
C HIS A 138 -23.37 11.57 -1.38
N GLY A 139 -23.00 12.49 -2.30
CA GLY A 139 -22.77 13.91 -1.96
C GLY A 139 -21.51 14.14 -1.13
N LEU A 140 -20.56 13.20 -1.19
CA LEU A 140 -19.26 13.27 -0.52
C LEU A 140 -18.13 13.29 -1.55
N ARG A 141 -16.92 13.53 -1.08
CA ARG A 141 -15.71 13.40 -1.91
C ARG A 141 -14.72 12.48 -1.22
N ALA A 142 -14.14 11.54 -1.95
CA ALA A 142 -13.01 10.74 -1.46
C ALA A 142 -11.68 11.33 -1.92
N THR A 143 -10.69 11.37 -1.03
CA THR A 143 -9.32 11.75 -1.35
C THR A 143 -8.31 10.71 -0.88
N PHE A 144 -7.38 10.38 -1.76
CA PHE A 144 -6.20 9.53 -1.49
C PHE A 144 -4.93 10.41 -1.33
N MET A 145 -5.10 11.71 -1.11
CA MET A 145 -3.99 12.65 -0.91
C MET A 145 -3.12 12.18 0.27
N PRO A 146 -1.78 12.18 0.18
CA PRO A 146 -0.93 11.58 1.23
C PRO A 146 -1.07 12.23 2.61
N LYS A 147 -1.35 13.53 2.65
CA LYS A 147 -1.48 14.33 3.87
C LYS A 147 -2.49 15.45 3.62
N PRO A 148 -3.80 15.17 3.67
CA PRO A 148 -4.82 16.17 3.38
C PRO A 148 -4.96 17.18 4.53
N PHE A 149 -4.73 16.76 5.77
CA PHE A 149 -4.78 17.59 6.97
C PHE A 149 -3.44 17.55 7.70
N SER A 150 -2.94 18.71 8.13
CA SER A 150 -1.58 18.83 8.70
C SER A 150 -1.42 18.13 10.06
N HIS A 151 -2.48 18.12 10.88
CA HIS A 151 -2.47 17.62 12.25
C HIS A 151 -3.01 16.20 12.42
N LEU A 152 -3.58 15.61 11.36
CA LEU A 152 -4.12 14.24 11.35
C LEU A 152 -3.16 13.28 10.65
N THR A 153 -3.31 11.98 10.91
CA THR A 153 -2.63 10.90 10.17
C THR A 153 -2.92 10.99 8.67
N GLY A 154 -1.97 10.55 7.84
CA GLY A 154 -2.02 10.72 6.38
C GLY A 154 -2.22 9.39 5.66
N ASN A 155 -2.84 9.43 4.46
CA ASN A 155 -3.20 8.24 3.70
C ASN A 155 -1.97 7.45 3.19
N GLY A 156 -1.76 6.28 3.77
CA GLY A 156 -0.88 5.23 3.28
C GLY A 156 -1.44 4.46 2.09
N CYS A 157 -0.55 3.68 1.48
CA CYS A 157 -0.92 2.63 0.54
C CYS A 157 -0.01 1.43 0.81
N HIS A 158 -0.07 0.84 2.00
CA HIS A 158 0.86 -0.23 2.39
C HIS A 158 0.73 -1.41 1.43
N VAL A 159 1.85 -2.07 1.12
CA VAL A 159 1.88 -3.20 0.19
C VAL A 159 2.34 -4.45 0.93
N HIS A 160 1.45 -5.41 1.09
CA HIS A 160 1.80 -6.75 1.54
C HIS A 160 2.32 -7.55 0.36
N ALA A 161 3.48 -8.18 0.47
CA ALA A 161 4.14 -8.83 -0.65
C ALA A 161 4.79 -10.17 -0.29
N SER A 162 4.69 -11.12 -1.21
CA SER A 162 5.33 -12.43 -1.14
C SER A 162 5.74 -12.90 -2.54
N LEU A 163 6.80 -13.71 -2.62
CA LEU A 163 7.22 -14.35 -3.86
C LEU A 163 6.73 -15.78 -3.91
N TRP A 164 6.30 -16.22 -5.07
CA TRP A 164 5.71 -17.53 -5.30
C TRP A 164 6.40 -18.23 -6.47
N SER A 165 6.31 -19.55 -6.49
CA SER A 165 6.57 -20.34 -7.69
C SER A 165 5.58 -19.95 -8.79
N LEU A 166 5.97 -20.13 -10.06
CA LEU A 166 5.11 -19.80 -11.20
C LEU A 166 3.82 -20.61 -11.28
N ASP A 167 3.80 -21.80 -10.67
CA ASP A 167 2.58 -22.62 -10.53
C ASP A 167 1.70 -22.20 -9.34
N GLU A 168 2.10 -21.16 -8.61
CA GLU A 168 1.40 -20.57 -7.47
C GLU A 168 1.24 -21.50 -6.25
N LYS A 169 1.92 -22.65 -6.21
CA LYS A 169 1.75 -23.63 -5.13
C LYS A 169 2.68 -23.42 -3.95
N THR A 170 3.79 -22.72 -4.13
CA THR A 170 4.81 -22.55 -3.10
C THR A 170 5.12 -21.09 -2.88
N CYS A 171 4.95 -20.62 -1.64
CA CYS A 171 5.42 -19.31 -1.20
C CYS A 171 6.93 -19.38 -0.96
N LEU A 172 7.71 -18.82 -1.88
CA LEU A 172 9.17 -18.83 -1.85
C LEU A 172 9.76 -17.87 -0.82
N THR A 173 8.98 -16.92 -0.31
CA THR A 173 9.35 -16.06 0.82
C THR A 173 9.15 -16.72 2.18
N HIS A 174 8.50 -17.89 2.24
CA HIS A 174 8.23 -18.62 3.49
C HIS A 174 9.33 -19.63 3.80
N ASP A 175 9.85 -19.60 5.02
CA ASP A 175 10.66 -20.67 5.60
C ASP A 175 10.51 -20.67 7.13
N PRO A 176 9.77 -21.63 7.72
CA PRO A 176 9.49 -21.64 9.16
C PRO A 176 10.73 -21.91 10.03
N LYS A 177 11.86 -22.29 9.43
CA LYS A 177 13.12 -22.52 10.17
C LYS A 177 13.92 -21.25 10.39
N ASN A 178 13.66 -20.22 9.59
CA ASN A 178 14.37 -18.96 9.65
C ASN A 178 13.64 -17.94 10.53
N GLU A 179 14.36 -16.88 10.90
CA GLU A 179 13.81 -15.79 11.69
C GLU A 179 12.53 -15.23 11.05
N LEU A 180 11.47 -15.09 11.85
CA LEU A 180 10.14 -14.59 11.45
C LEU A 180 9.47 -15.42 10.33
N GLY A 181 9.91 -16.66 10.07
CA GLY A 181 9.34 -17.49 9.03
C GLY A 181 9.65 -17.02 7.60
N ILE A 182 10.73 -16.26 7.43
CA ILE A 182 11.15 -15.67 6.15
C ILE A 182 12.35 -16.42 5.58
N SER A 183 12.27 -16.83 4.31
CA SER A 183 13.37 -17.52 3.63
C SER A 183 14.58 -16.62 3.37
N GLU A 184 15.75 -17.22 3.12
CA GLU A 184 16.95 -16.49 2.71
C GLU A 184 16.70 -15.66 1.43
N LEU A 185 15.97 -16.23 0.46
CA LEU A 185 15.51 -15.51 -0.74
C LEU A 185 14.68 -14.28 -0.36
N GLY A 186 13.75 -14.42 0.60
CA GLY A 186 12.95 -13.32 1.11
C GLY A 186 13.80 -12.23 1.75
N TYR A 187 14.80 -12.58 2.56
CA TYR A 187 15.71 -11.60 3.15
C TYR A 187 16.58 -10.90 2.09
N HIS A 188 16.99 -11.58 1.02
CA HIS A 188 17.68 -10.91 -0.09
C HIS A 188 16.77 -9.95 -0.85
N PHE A 189 15.52 -10.34 -1.08
CA PHE A 189 14.50 -9.45 -1.65
C PHE A 189 14.33 -8.20 -0.79
N LEU A 190 14.18 -8.38 0.53
CA LEU A 190 14.13 -7.26 1.48
C LEU A 190 15.39 -6.40 1.43
N GLY A 191 16.57 -7.01 1.35
CA GLY A 191 17.85 -6.30 1.24
C GLY A 191 17.89 -5.35 0.05
N GLY A 192 17.41 -5.80 -1.11
CA GLY A 192 17.26 -4.95 -2.29
C GLY A 192 16.27 -3.80 -2.08
N VAL A 193 15.10 -4.07 -1.48
CA VAL A 193 14.11 -3.02 -1.16
C VAL A 193 14.72 -1.95 -0.24
N LEU A 194 15.49 -2.33 0.77
CA LEU A 194 16.16 -1.38 1.67
C LEU A 194 17.28 -0.61 0.97
N ALA A 195 18.10 -1.29 0.16
CA ALA A 195 19.20 -0.66 -0.57
C ALA A 195 18.71 0.41 -1.57
N HIS A 196 17.55 0.19 -2.19
CA HIS A 196 16.94 1.09 -3.17
C HIS A 196 15.89 2.04 -2.58
N ALA A 197 15.73 2.08 -1.26
CA ALA A 197 14.66 2.81 -0.58
C ALA A 197 14.56 4.30 -0.97
N LYS A 198 15.72 4.98 -1.15
CA LYS A 198 15.75 6.39 -1.57
C LYS A 198 15.16 6.60 -2.98
N GLY A 199 15.48 5.71 -3.91
CA GLY A 199 14.92 5.73 -5.26
C GLY A 199 13.45 5.32 -5.27
N LEU A 200 13.09 4.30 -4.49
CA LEU A 200 11.71 3.88 -4.29
C LEU A 200 10.85 5.02 -3.75
N ALA A 201 11.35 5.80 -2.79
CA ALA A 201 10.61 6.95 -2.25
C ALA A 201 10.13 7.89 -3.36
N ALA A 202 10.96 8.22 -4.36
CA ALA A 202 10.53 9.08 -5.47
C ALA A 202 9.36 8.51 -6.29
N ILE A 203 9.25 7.19 -6.39
CA ILE A 203 8.20 6.49 -7.16
C ILE A 203 6.95 6.26 -6.31
N THR A 204 7.13 5.94 -5.03
CA THR A 204 6.05 5.52 -4.12
C THR A 204 5.52 6.65 -3.25
N ASN A 205 6.21 7.80 -3.24
CA ASN A 205 5.83 9.06 -2.61
C ASN A 205 5.92 10.20 -3.65
N PRO A 206 5.13 10.15 -4.73
CA PRO A 206 5.44 10.87 -5.98
C PRO A 206 5.05 12.36 -5.96
N THR A 207 4.62 12.91 -4.83
CA THR A 207 4.14 14.29 -4.75
C THR A 207 4.90 15.10 -3.71
N VAL A 208 4.94 16.43 -3.87
CA VAL A 208 5.44 17.34 -2.82
C VAL A 208 4.69 17.14 -1.50
N ASN A 209 3.42 16.72 -1.56
CA ASN A 209 2.61 16.46 -0.38
C ASN A 209 3.00 15.16 0.34
N SER A 210 3.55 14.18 -0.36
CA SER A 210 4.00 12.90 0.18
C SER A 210 5.03 13.08 1.28
N TYR A 211 5.95 14.03 1.10
CA TYR A 211 7.00 14.39 2.07
C TYR A 211 6.48 15.17 3.30
N LYS A 212 5.16 15.40 3.39
CA LYS A 212 4.47 15.86 4.62
C LYS A 212 3.83 14.70 5.40
N ARG A 213 3.76 13.50 4.81
CA ARG A 213 3.32 12.25 5.47
C ARG A 213 4.52 11.54 6.09
N ILE A 214 5.57 11.29 5.31
CA ILE A 214 6.81 10.69 5.82
C ILE A 214 7.62 11.72 6.61
N ASN A 215 8.24 11.31 7.72
CA ASN A 215 8.94 12.21 8.64
C ASN A 215 8.07 13.36 9.17
N ALA A 216 6.76 13.14 9.27
CA ALA A 216 5.81 14.08 9.85
C ALA A 216 6.04 14.24 11.37
N PRO A 217 5.67 15.40 11.96
CA PRO A 217 5.55 15.50 13.40
C PRO A 217 4.44 14.58 13.92
N THR A 218 4.50 14.25 15.21
CA THR A 218 3.44 13.49 15.89
C THR A 218 2.08 14.12 15.65
N THR A 219 1.10 13.28 15.33
CA THR A 219 -0.28 13.64 15.04
C THR A 219 -1.10 13.73 16.33
N ALA A 220 -2.35 14.21 16.22
CA ALA A 220 -3.29 14.24 17.35
C ALA A 220 -3.49 12.85 18.00
N SER A 221 -3.48 11.77 17.21
CA SER A 221 -3.65 10.40 17.71
C SER A 221 -2.43 9.87 18.49
N GLY A 222 -1.28 10.54 18.38
CA GLY A 222 -0.04 10.20 19.09
C GLY A 222 1.00 9.46 18.25
N ALA A 223 0.72 9.09 16.99
CA ALA A 223 1.69 8.47 16.08
C ALA A 223 1.37 8.78 14.61
N THR A 224 2.40 8.97 13.78
CA THR A 224 2.22 9.24 12.35
C THR A 224 1.80 8.03 11.54
N TRP A 225 2.12 6.82 12.05
CA TRP A 225 2.03 5.53 11.37
C TRP A 225 2.73 5.45 10.00
N ALA A 226 3.50 6.46 9.62
CA ALA A 226 4.30 6.53 8.41
C ALA A 226 5.79 6.41 8.74
N PRO A 227 6.59 5.75 7.89
CA PRO A 227 8.00 5.52 8.19
C PRO A 227 8.85 6.79 8.11
N ASN A 228 9.86 6.87 8.99
CA ASN A 228 10.83 7.97 9.02
C ASN A 228 12.24 7.53 8.59
N THR A 229 12.53 6.23 8.60
CA THR A 229 13.88 5.68 8.44
C THR A 229 13.87 4.45 7.53
N ILE A 230 14.97 4.23 6.81
CA ILE A 230 15.18 3.02 5.99
C ILE A 230 15.54 1.86 6.92
N THR A 231 14.53 1.23 7.50
CA THR A 231 14.68 0.15 8.47
C THR A 231 13.58 -0.88 8.29
N PHE A 232 13.80 -2.08 8.84
CA PHE A 232 12.77 -3.10 8.99
C PHE A 232 12.71 -3.60 10.43
N GLY A 233 11.55 -4.09 10.82
CA GLY A 233 11.30 -4.75 12.10
C GLY A 233 10.48 -6.01 11.94
N GLY A 234 10.15 -6.65 13.07
CA GLY A 234 9.17 -7.74 13.10
C GLY A 234 7.73 -7.24 12.86
N ASN A 235 6.79 -7.71 13.66
CA ASN A 235 5.42 -7.21 13.65
C ASN A 235 5.32 -5.82 14.31
N ASN A 236 5.94 -4.82 13.68
CA ASN A 236 6.16 -3.47 14.21
C ASN A 236 5.88 -2.42 13.12
N ARG A 237 4.89 -1.56 13.35
CA ARG A 237 4.37 -0.59 12.38
C ARG A 237 5.17 0.73 12.31
N THR A 238 6.28 0.85 13.03
CA THR A 238 7.12 2.07 13.10
C THR A 238 8.24 2.10 12.05
N HIS A 239 8.40 1.02 11.27
CA HIS A 239 9.45 0.86 10.27
C HIS A 239 8.95 1.07 8.83
N MET A 240 9.90 1.22 7.90
CA MET A 240 9.61 1.26 6.46
C MET A 240 9.11 -0.10 5.95
N VAL A 241 9.66 -1.19 6.46
CA VAL A 241 9.17 -2.55 6.21
C VAL A 241 8.84 -3.24 7.53
N ARG A 242 7.63 -3.77 7.60
CA ARG A 242 7.15 -4.65 8.68
C ARG A 242 7.14 -6.09 8.18
N VAL A 243 7.44 -7.04 9.06
CA VAL A 243 7.17 -8.47 8.83
C VAL A 243 5.93 -8.80 9.67
N PRO A 244 4.71 -8.70 9.10
CA PRO A 244 3.49 -8.83 9.87
C PRO A 244 3.25 -10.27 10.34
N ASP A 245 3.77 -11.24 9.59
CA ASP A 245 3.53 -12.67 9.72
C ASP A 245 4.53 -13.44 8.85
N GLU A 246 4.57 -14.76 8.98
CA GLU A 246 5.46 -15.61 8.19
C GLU A 246 5.22 -15.48 6.67
N GLY A 247 6.29 -15.57 5.89
CA GLY A 247 6.22 -15.65 4.43
C GLY A 247 5.86 -14.36 3.68
N ARG A 248 5.66 -13.22 4.35
CA ARG A 248 5.38 -11.94 3.67
C ARG A 248 6.00 -10.73 4.33
N PHE A 249 6.22 -9.69 3.54
CA PHE A 249 6.62 -8.35 3.98
C PHE A 249 5.47 -7.36 3.81
N GLU A 250 5.46 -6.31 4.61
CA GLU A 250 4.59 -5.16 4.46
C GLU A 250 5.46 -3.92 4.22
N PHE A 251 5.42 -3.40 3.00
CA PHE A 251 6.09 -2.17 2.61
C PHE A 251 5.21 -0.96 2.93
N ARG A 252 5.56 -0.22 3.99
CA ARG A 252 4.76 0.87 4.57
C ARG A 252 5.06 2.25 3.99
N LEU A 253 6.09 2.35 3.14
CA LEU A 253 6.58 3.61 2.60
C LEU A 253 5.61 4.25 1.60
N ALA A 254 4.88 3.46 0.82
CA ALA A 254 3.99 3.99 -0.22
C ALA A 254 2.80 4.76 0.37
N ASP A 255 2.37 5.79 -0.36
CA ASP A 255 1.20 6.60 0.00
C ASP A 255 0.08 6.52 -1.05
N GLY A 256 -1.08 7.10 -0.74
CA GLY A 256 -2.26 7.08 -1.61
C GLY A 256 -2.08 7.75 -2.98
N ALA A 257 -1.01 8.50 -3.23
CA ALA A 257 -0.70 9.09 -4.54
C ALA A 257 0.16 8.19 -5.42
N ALA A 258 0.77 7.12 -4.88
CA ALA A 258 1.59 6.19 -5.64
C ALA A 258 0.85 5.66 -6.89
N ASN A 259 1.51 5.67 -8.05
CA ASN A 259 0.95 5.06 -9.26
C ASN A 259 0.86 3.54 -9.04
N PRO A 260 -0.31 2.89 -9.21
CA PRO A 260 -0.48 1.48 -8.89
C PRO A 260 0.52 0.55 -9.58
N TYR A 261 0.85 0.82 -10.84
CA TYR A 261 1.74 -0.03 -11.61
C TYR A 261 3.21 0.25 -11.32
N LEU A 262 3.60 1.54 -11.25
CA LEU A 262 5.00 1.90 -10.96
C LEU A 262 5.41 1.55 -9.53
N LEU A 263 4.47 1.59 -8.57
CA LEU A 263 4.66 1.11 -7.21
C LEU A 263 5.13 -0.36 -7.22
N MET A 264 4.36 -1.24 -7.87
CA MET A 264 4.70 -2.66 -7.95
C MET A 264 5.97 -2.90 -8.78
N ALA A 265 6.14 -2.17 -9.88
CA ALA A 265 7.31 -2.32 -10.75
C ALA A 265 8.61 -1.92 -10.06
N GLY A 266 8.61 -0.79 -9.34
CA GLY A 266 9.74 -0.33 -8.55
C GLY A 266 10.06 -1.30 -7.43
N TYR A 267 9.04 -1.71 -6.67
CA TYR A 267 9.19 -2.64 -5.55
C TYR A 267 9.76 -4.00 -6.00
N LEU A 268 9.22 -4.58 -7.07
CA LEU A 268 9.72 -5.83 -7.65
C LEU A 268 11.14 -5.66 -8.19
N SER A 269 11.43 -4.58 -8.90
CA SER A 269 12.77 -4.34 -9.45
C SER A 269 13.83 -4.24 -8.35
N ALA A 270 13.55 -3.51 -7.28
CA ALA A 270 14.44 -3.38 -6.14
C ALA A 270 14.70 -4.73 -5.46
N GLY A 271 13.65 -5.52 -5.24
CA GLY A 271 13.80 -6.83 -4.62
C GLY A 271 14.49 -7.86 -5.51
N LEU A 272 14.29 -7.82 -6.84
CA LEU A 272 15.04 -8.66 -7.79
C LEU A 272 16.54 -8.36 -7.77
N ASP A 273 16.92 -7.08 -7.73
CA ASP A 273 18.33 -6.68 -7.58
C ASP A 273 18.92 -7.19 -6.24
N GLY A 274 18.11 -7.13 -5.18
CA GLY A 274 18.45 -7.72 -3.88
C GLY A 274 18.76 -9.21 -3.95
N ILE A 275 17.91 -9.98 -4.63
CA ILE A 275 18.09 -11.42 -4.87
C ILE A 275 19.36 -11.69 -5.67
N ASP A 276 19.57 -10.97 -6.78
CA ASP A 276 20.70 -11.19 -7.68
C ASP A 276 22.04 -10.92 -6.99
N ASN A 277 22.08 -9.91 -6.12
CA ASN A 277 23.28 -9.52 -5.39
C ASN A 277 23.39 -10.16 -3.99
N LYS A 278 22.43 -11.01 -3.59
CA LYS A 278 22.35 -11.57 -2.23
C LYS A 278 22.45 -10.51 -1.14
N THR A 279 21.77 -9.38 -1.36
CA THR A 279 21.90 -8.18 -0.52
C THR A 279 21.41 -8.48 0.89
N ASN A 280 22.19 -8.12 1.90
CA ASN A 280 21.81 -8.28 3.30
C ASN A 280 20.92 -7.09 3.73
N PRO A 281 19.73 -7.32 4.32
CA PRO A 281 18.84 -6.26 4.79
C PRO A 281 19.34 -5.53 6.05
N GLY A 282 20.45 -5.98 6.63
CA GLY A 282 20.97 -5.49 7.88
C GLY A 282 20.24 -6.10 9.08
N LYS A 283 20.41 -5.49 10.24
CA LYS A 283 19.85 -5.99 11.49
C LYS A 283 18.37 -5.59 11.60
N ARG A 284 17.51 -6.54 11.97
CA ARG A 284 16.15 -6.27 12.44
C ARG A 284 16.19 -5.36 13.67
N LEU A 285 15.24 -4.44 13.74
CA LEU A 285 15.11 -3.52 14.87
C LEU A 285 13.77 -3.76 15.57
N ASP A 286 13.83 -4.14 16.85
CA ASP A 286 12.66 -4.40 17.70
C ASP A 286 12.45 -3.26 18.69
N ILE A 287 12.37 -2.04 18.16
CA ILE A 287 12.18 -0.82 18.94
C ILE A 287 11.08 0.03 18.33
N ASP A 288 10.52 0.94 19.11
CA ASP A 288 9.69 2.00 18.56
C ASP A 288 10.59 3.03 17.86
N MET A 289 10.57 3.09 16.53
CA MET A 289 11.40 4.04 15.77
C MET A 289 11.02 5.50 16.01
N TYR A 290 9.80 5.80 16.46
CA TYR A 290 9.38 7.16 16.77
C TYR A 290 9.99 7.63 18.08
N ALA A 291 10.00 6.78 19.11
CA ALA A 291 10.54 7.11 20.42
C ALA A 291 12.07 6.88 20.52
N GLU A 292 12.55 5.77 19.95
CA GLU A 292 13.90 5.24 20.20
C GLU A 292 14.80 5.27 18.96
N GLY A 293 14.32 5.75 17.81
CA GLY A 293 15.09 5.78 16.56
C GLY A 293 16.43 6.54 16.69
N HIS A 294 16.50 7.54 17.57
CA HIS A 294 17.73 8.29 17.89
C HIS A 294 18.84 7.44 18.51
N LYS A 295 18.53 6.23 19.02
CA LYS A 295 19.50 5.29 19.59
C LYS A 295 20.23 4.47 18.52
N ILE A 296 19.73 4.49 17.27
CA ILE A 296 20.33 3.78 16.15
C ILE A 296 21.29 4.74 15.43
N ARG A 297 22.58 4.40 15.46
CA ARG A 297 23.65 5.12 14.76
C ARG A 297 23.94 4.49 13.41
#